data_AF-A0A6S6TJV8-F1
#
_entry.id   AF-A0A6S6TJV8-F1
#
_cell.length_a   1.000
_cell.length_b   1.000
_cell.length_c   1.000
_cell.angle_alpha   90.00
_cell.angle_beta   90.00
_cell.angle_gamma   90.00
#
_symmetry.space_group_name_H-M   'P 1'
#
loop_
_entity.id
_entity.type
_entity.pdbx_description
1 polymer ?
#
loop_
_entity_poly.entity_id
_entity_poly.type
_entity_poly.pdbx_seq_one_letter_code
_entity_poly.pdbx_strand_id
1 'polypeptide(L)'
;MGISLSKLTEGCCLSLKDLKPLDLDAYKSDKSMSSVDNVLECDDKYIFIEEKSFLLDYYRLAGIEIDSYLKPVNGEISDDFLQRISKLDKEVKKKLMYQSLYEKTISSVDKVKDTTFILCGDDDFCNKKVKNAITIYLYCQSGEPIDNLLTKVFDLKKAKSKDKFVACKDLIKILEKKGC
;
A
#
# COMPACT_ATOMS: atom_id res chain seq x y z
N MET A 1 4.37 -25.49 -4.86
CA MET A 1 5.13 -24.26 -5.16
C MET A 1 4.54 -23.17 -4.30
N GLY A 2 5.26 -22.81 -3.24
CA GLY A 2 4.77 -21.83 -2.27
C GLY A 2 4.80 -20.41 -2.83
N ILE A 3 4.14 -19.48 -2.12
CA ILE A 3 4.24 -18.05 -2.45
C ILE A 3 5.37 -17.44 -1.63
N SER A 4 6.33 -16.83 -2.31
CA SER A 4 7.44 -16.11 -1.67
C SER A 4 6.95 -14.85 -0.96
N LEU A 5 7.17 -14.79 0.36
CA LEU A 5 6.82 -13.63 1.19
C LEU A 5 7.65 -12.40 0.85
N SER A 6 8.90 -12.55 0.39
CA SER A 6 9.72 -11.40 -0.01
C SER A 6 9.15 -10.65 -1.22
N LYS A 7 8.22 -11.27 -1.97
CA LYS A 7 7.47 -10.60 -3.04
C LYS A 7 6.16 -9.94 -2.55
N LEU A 8 5.79 -10.15 -1.29
CA LEU A 8 4.57 -9.67 -0.64
C LEU A 8 4.84 -8.73 0.55
N THR A 9 6.08 -8.31 0.75
CA THR A 9 6.50 -7.38 1.82
C THR A 9 6.54 -5.92 1.34
N GLU A 10 6.48 -4.97 2.29
CA GLU A 10 6.71 -3.55 2.01
C GLU A 10 8.17 -3.35 1.54
N GLY A 11 8.42 -2.35 0.69
CA GLY A 11 9.74 -2.09 0.11
C GLY A 11 10.08 -2.98 -1.10
N CYS A 12 9.10 -3.68 -1.68
CA CYS A 12 9.30 -4.48 -2.89
C CYS A 12 9.45 -3.60 -4.15
N CYS A 13 9.09 -2.33 -4.06
CA CYS A 13 8.93 -1.46 -5.21
C CYS A 13 10.21 -0.74 -5.61
N LEU A 14 10.99 -1.40 -6.46
CA LEU A 14 12.22 -0.83 -7.03
C LEU A 14 11.98 0.46 -7.80
N SER A 15 10.81 0.63 -8.42
CA SER A 15 10.45 1.85 -9.17
C SER A 15 10.42 3.11 -8.31
N LEU A 16 10.35 3.00 -6.98
CA LEU A 16 10.43 4.17 -6.09
C LEU A 16 11.85 4.74 -6.01
N LYS A 17 12.88 3.91 -6.22
CA LYS A 17 14.29 4.34 -6.19
C LYS A 17 14.65 5.26 -7.35
N ASP A 18 13.95 5.13 -8.46
CA ASP A 18 14.16 5.93 -9.66
C ASP A 18 13.43 7.29 -9.58
N LEU A 19 12.54 7.45 -8.61
CA LEU A 19 11.87 8.71 -8.33
C LEU A 19 12.79 9.60 -7.47
N LYS A 20 12.58 10.91 -7.55
CA LYS A 20 13.24 11.90 -6.67
C LYS A 20 12.26 12.30 -5.57
N PRO A 21 12.07 11.49 -4.51
CA PRO A 21 11.18 11.85 -3.43
C PRO A 21 11.75 13.06 -2.67
N LEU A 22 10.84 13.84 -2.11
CA LEU A 22 11.17 14.90 -1.18
C LEU A 22 11.63 14.27 0.13
N ASP A 23 12.83 14.64 0.58
CA ASP A 23 13.41 14.13 1.82
C ASP A 23 12.75 14.82 3.02
N LEU A 24 11.68 14.21 3.55
CA LEU A 24 10.96 14.73 4.70
C LEU A 24 11.80 14.78 5.99
N ASP A 25 12.86 13.97 6.11
CA ASP A 25 13.69 13.96 7.31
C ASP A 25 14.50 15.26 7.45
N ALA A 26 14.82 15.92 6.33
CA ALA A 26 15.39 17.25 6.33
C ALA A 26 14.45 18.33 6.90
N TYR A 27 13.14 18.08 6.89
CA TYR A 27 12.09 19.03 7.32
C TYR A 27 11.46 18.69 8.67
N LYS A 28 11.78 17.52 9.24
CA LYS A 28 11.28 17.13 10.56
C LYS A 28 11.93 17.98 11.65
N SER A 29 11.17 18.90 12.21
CA SER A 29 11.55 19.63 13.42
C SER A 29 11.44 18.75 14.69
N ASP A 30 10.56 17.74 14.66
CA ASP A 30 10.36 16.76 15.74
C ASP A 30 10.55 15.33 15.22
N LYS A 31 11.41 14.56 15.89
CA LYS A 31 11.74 13.16 15.55
C LYS A 31 10.60 12.18 15.85
N SER A 32 9.54 12.61 16.54
CA SER A 32 8.41 11.76 16.91
C SER A 32 7.32 11.63 15.82
N MET A 33 7.32 12.51 14.81
CA MET A 33 6.31 12.50 13.75
C MET A 33 6.60 11.44 12.69
N SER A 34 5.63 10.55 12.45
CA SER A 34 5.73 9.53 11.40
C SER A 34 5.29 10.12 10.07
N SER A 35 6.18 10.10 9.08
CA SER A 35 5.86 10.55 7.74
C SER A 35 5.39 9.39 6.85
N VAL A 36 4.75 9.74 5.74
CA VAL A 36 4.52 8.78 4.68
C VAL A 36 5.82 8.25 4.09
N ASP A 37 5.77 7.08 3.47
CA ASP A 37 6.97 6.39 3.00
C ASP A 37 7.70 7.20 1.91
N ASN A 38 6.95 7.83 0.99
CA ASN A 38 7.52 8.73 -0.02
C ASN A 38 6.58 9.90 -0.32
N VAL A 39 7.16 11.07 -0.61
CA VAL A 39 6.43 12.25 -1.12
C VAL A 39 7.02 12.67 -2.45
N LEU A 40 6.19 12.84 -3.46
CA LEU A 40 6.57 13.40 -4.75
C LEU A 40 5.95 14.78 -4.90
N GLU A 41 6.75 15.74 -5.35
CA GLU A 41 6.26 17.02 -5.80
C GLU A 41 5.95 16.97 -7.30
N CYS A 42 4.73 17.37 -7.67
CA CYS A 42 4.35 17.61 -9.05
C CYS A 42 4.04 19.10 -9.26
N ASP A 43 3.71 19.47 -10.50
CA ASP A 43 3.45 20.86 -10.87
C ASP A 43 2.31 21.51 -10.08
N ASP A 44 1.22 20.77 -9.82
CA ASP A 44 -0.01 21.30 -9.21
C ASP A 44 -0.37 20.70 -7.84
N LYS A 45 0.31 19.63 -7.40
CA LYS A 45 -0.01 18.85 -6.19
C LYS A 45 1.17 18.04 -5.66
N TYR A 46 1.06 17.60 -4.40
CA TYR A 46 1.90 16.53 -3.86
C TYR A 46 1.24 15.16 -4.03
N ILE A 47 2.05 14.14 -4.22
CA ILE A 47 1.63 12.74 -4.18
C ILE A 47 2.29 12.07 -2.99
N PHE A 48 1.47 11.63 -2.05
CA PHE A 48 1.90 10.83 -0.91
C PHE A 48 1.80 9.36 -1.28
N ILE A 49 2.90 8.63 -1.16
CA ILE A 49 2.99 7.22 -1.51
C ILE A 49 3.23 6.41 -0.24
N GLU A 50 2.39 5.39 -0.06
CA GLU A 50 2.45 4.43 1.03
C GLU A 50 2.53 3.01 0.46
N GLU A 51 3.57 2.27 0.81
CA GLU A 51 3.66 0.86 0.45
C GLU A 51 2.85 0.01 1.44
N LYS A 52 1.98 -0.86 0.93
CA LYS A 52 1.11 -1.71 1.75
C LYS A 52 1.08 -3.14 1.26
N SER A 53 1.34 -4.04 2.21
CA SER A 53 1.28 -5.49 1.99
C SER A 53 -0.11 -6.07 2.30
N PHE A 54 -1.12 -5.69 1.51
CA PHE A 54 -2.51 -6.13 1.73
C PHE A 54 -2.68 -7.66 1.68
N LEU A 55 -2.00 -8.34 0.75
CA LEU A 55 -2.09 -9.81 0.64
C LEU A 55 -1.45 -10.51 1.84
N LEU A 56 -0.32 -10.02 2.33
CA LEU A 56 0.34 -10.60 3.49
C LEU A 56 -0.54 -10.52 4.73
N ASP A 57 -1.15 -9.36 4.94
CA ASP A 57 -2.06 -9.14 6.04
C ASP A 57 -3.36 -9.94 5.88
N TYR A 58 -3.89 -10.06 4.66
CA TYR A 58 -4.96 -11.00 4.36
C TYR A 58 -4.61 -12.45 4.75
N TYR A 59 -3.41 -12.93 4.43
CA TYR A 59 -2.98 -14.29 4.81
C TYR A 59 -2.84 -14.46 6.31
N ARG A 60 -2.37 -13.42 7.03
CA ARG A 60 -2.34 -13.41 8.49
C ARG A 60 -3.75 -13.56 9.07
N LEU A 61 -4.70 -12.75 8.60
CA LEU A 61 -6.10 -12.80 9.03
C LEU A 61 -6.76 -14.15 8.68
N ALA A 62 -6.50 -14.67 7.48
CA ALA A 62 -7.00 -15.97 7.06
C ALA A 62 -6.42 -17.12 7.90
N GLY A 63 -5.14 -17.04 8.28
CA GLY A 63 -4.52 -18.00 9.19
C GLY A 63 -5.20 -18.04 10.56
N ILE A 64 -5.54 -16.86 11.11
CA ILE A 64 -6.31 -16.77 12.36
C ILE A 64 -7.69 -17.42 12.19
N GLU A 65 -8.39 -17.15 11.08
CA GLU A 65 -9.73 -17.67 10.81
C GLU A 65 -9.78 -19.21 10.74
N ILE A 66 -8.74 -19.86 10.19
CA ILE A 66 -8.67 -21.33 10.07
C ILE A 66 -7.90 -22.00 11.20
N ASP A 67 -7.60 -21.27 12.29
CA ASP A 67 -6.76 -21.71 13.41
C ASP A 67 -5.42 -22.33 12.95
N SER A 68 -4.82 -21.71 11.94
CA SER A 68 -3.54 -22.10 11.37
C SER A 68 -2.61 -20.91 11.38
N TYR A 69 -1.65 -20.91 12.30
CA TYR A 69 -0.64 -19.87 12.33
C TYR A 69 0.16 -19.88 11.02
N LEU A 70 0.28 -18.70 10.39
CA LEU A 70 1.13 -18.52 9.21
C LEU A 70 2.58 -18.82 9.61
N LYS A 71 3.09 -20.02 9.29
CA LYS A 71 4.48 -20.41 9.49
C LYS A 71 5.19 -20.50 8.14
N PRO A 72 5.80 -19.40 7.67
CA PRO A 72 6.57 -19.47 6.44
C PRO A 72 7.80 -20.37 6.62
N VAL A 73 8.09 -21.19 5.62
CA VAL A 73 9.30 -22.02 5.56
C VAL A 73 10.21 -21.40 4.51
N ASN A 74 11.44 -21.02 4.89
CA ASN A 74 12.39 -20.33 4.00
C ASN A 74 11.80 -19.06 3.34
N GLY A 75 10.92 -18.34 4.03
CA GLY A 75 10.26 -17.16 3.49
C GLY A 75 9.14 -17.48 2.49
N GLU A 76 8.65 -18.71 2.42
CA GLU A 76 7.54 -19.10 1.54
C GLU A 76 6.31 -19.59 2.34
N ILE A 77 5.13 -19.29 1.82
CA ILE A 77 3.86 -19.85 2.29
C ILE A 77 3.66 -21.23 1.65
N SER A 78 3.38 -22.26 2.45
CA SER A 78 3.21 -23.62 1.95
C SER A 78 1.92 -23.83 1.15
N ASP A 79 1.95 -24.75 0.18
CA ASP A 79 0.78 -25.12 -0.62
C ASP A 79 -0.38 -25.63 0.24
N ASP A 80 -0.11 -26.37 1.32
CA ASP A 80 -1.15 -26.87 2.24
C ASP A 80 -1.92 -25.71 2.88
N PHE A 81 -1.22 -24.66 3.32
CA PHE A 81 -1.86 -23.47 3.87
C PHE A 81 -2.73 -22.78 2.82
N LEU A 82 -2.21 -22.62 1.59
CA LEU A 82 -2.98 -22.04 0.48
C LEU A 82 -4.21 -22.88 0.13
N GLN A 83 -4.12 -24.21 0.17
CA GLN A 83 -5.25 -25.11 -0.04
C GLN A 83 -6.31 -24.93 1.05
N ARG A 84 -5.92 -24.80 2.32
CA ARG A 84 -6.89 -24.56 3.41
C ARG A 84 -7.61 -23.23 3.23
N ILE A 85 -6.89 -22.17 2.91
CA ILE A 85 -7.49 -20.87 2.58
C ILE A 85 -8.40 -20.97 1.36
N SER A 86 -8.01 -21.74 0.34
CA SER A 86 -8.83 -21.92 -0.87
C SER A 86 -10.19 -22.57 -0.56
N LYS A 87 -10.30 -23.31 0.55
CA LYS A 87 -11.56 -23.94 1.00
C LYS A 87 -12.44 -23.01 1.84
N LEU A 88 -11.94 -21.84 2.28
CA LEU A 88 -12.76 -20.87 2.98
C LEU A 88 -13.94 -20.41 2.09
N ASP A 89 -15.07 -20.17 2.74
CA ASP A 89 -16.24 -19.63 2.06
C ASP A 89 -15.92 -18.28 1.39
N LYS A 90 -16.60 -18.01 0.26
CA LYS A 90 -16.38 -16.81 -0.53
C LYS A 90 -16.66 -15.53 0.27
N GLU A 91 -17.70 -15.50 1.09
CA GLU A 91 -18.04 -14.32 1.89
C GLU A 91 -17.03 -14.11 3.03
N VAL A 92 -16.49 -15.19 3.61
CA VAL A 92 -15.41 -15.10 4.59
C VAL A 92 -14.16 -14.50 3.94
N LYS A 93 -13.72 -15.02 2.79
CA LYS A 93 -12.57 -14.47 2.05
C LYS A 93 -12.76 -12.98 1.74
N LYS A 94 -13.96 -12.59 1.33
CA LYS A 94 -14.31 -11.20 1.03
C LYS A 94 -14.25 -10.31 2.27
N LYS A 95 -14.80 -10.77 3.40
CA LYS A 95 -14.74 -10.07 4.70
C LYS A 95 -13.30 -9.84 5.13
N LEU A 96 -12.47 -10.88 5.11
CA LEU A 96 -11.05 -10.79 5.49
C LEU A 96 -10.28 -9.83 4.59
N MET A 97 -10.56 -9.83 3.28
CA MET A 97 -9.94 -8.89 2.35
C MET A 97 -10.33 -7.44 2.66
N TYR A 98 -11.61 -7.16 2.95
CA TYR A 98 -12.03 -5.82 3.35
C TYR A 98 -11.42 -5.38 4.67
N GLN A 99 -11.33 -6.30 5.64
CA GLN A 99 -10.69 -6.03 6.91
C GLN A 99 -9.22 -5.64 6.71
N SER A 100 -8.47 -6.40 5.91
CA SER A 100 -7.08 -6.07 5.59
C SER A 100 -6.93 -4.70 4.92
N LEU A 101 -7.77 -4.42 3.91
CA LEU A 101 -7.78 -3.11 3.25
C LEU A 101 -8.05 -1.96 4.23
N TYR A 102 -8.99 -2.15 5.15
CA TYR A 102 -9.36 -1.16 6.14
C TYR A 102 -8.22 -0.92 7.13
N GLU A 103 -7.69 -1.98 7.76
CA GLU A 103 -6.59 -1.89 8.74
C GLU A 103 -5.35 -1.21 8.14
N LYS A 104 -4.96 -1.61 6.92
CA LYS A 104 -3.78 -1.04 6.24
C LYS A 104 -3.99 0.40 5.79
N THR A 105 -5.19 0.76 5.32
CA THR A 105 -5.48 2.15 4.94
C THR A 105 -5.51 3.08 6.15
N ILE A 106 -6.17 2.67 7.25
CA ILE A 106 -6.29 3.50 8.46
C ILE A 106 -4.94 3.75 9.11
N SER A 107 -4.06 2.74 9.13
CA SER A 107 -2.70 2.90 9.66
C SER A 107 -1.89 4.03 8.97
N SER A 108 -2.34 4.50 7.82
CA SER A 108 -1.67 5.54 7.04
C SER A 108 -2.31 6.93 7.21
N VAL A 109 -3.48 7.03 7.85
CA VAL A 109 -4.20 8.30 8.01
C VAL A 109 -3.40 9.25 8.89
N ASP A 110 -2.86 8.76 10.00
CA ASP A 110 -2.03 9.56 10.90
C ASP A 110 -0.74 10.00 10.21
N LYS A 111 -0.06 9.10 9.48
CA LYS A 111 1.12 9.45 8.68
C LYS A 111 0.86 10.54 7.63
N VAL A 112 -0.27 10.45 6.92
CA VAL A 112 -0.67 11.46 5.92
C VAL A 112 -0.93 12.80 6.58
N LYS A 113 -1.60 12.81 7.73
CA LYS A 113 -1.87 14.02 8.51
C LYS A 113 -0.57 14.65 9.01
N ASP A 114 0.31 13.86 9.60
CA ASP A 114 1.59 14.29 10.12
C ASP A 114 2.50 14.82 9.00
N THR A 115 2.52 14.15 7.85
CA THR A 115 3.23 14.63 6.65
C THR A 115 2.69 15.97 6.17
N THR A 116 1.36 16.12 6.14
CA THR A 116 0.72 17.39 5.78
C THR A 116 1.13 18.50 6.75
N PHE A 117 1.21 18.18 8.04
CA PHE A 117 1.66 19.13 9.06
C PHE A 117 3.14 19.50 8.90
N ILE A 118 4.02 18.52 8.64
CA ILE A 118 5.45 18.77 8.37
C ILE A 118 5.60 19.71 7.16
N LEU A 119 4.91 19.43 6.05
CA LEU A 119 4.97 20.26 4.85
C LEU A 119 4.39 21.66 5.08
N CYS A 120 3.36 21.80 5.93
CA CYS A 120 2.81 23.11 6.30
C CYS A 120 3.52 23.80 7.46
N GLY A 121 4.58 23.21 8.01
CA GLY A 121 5.44 23.84 9.02
C GLY A 121 6.36 24.91 8.44
N ASP A 122 6.48 24.96 7.11
CA ASP A 122 7.17 25.99 6.34
C ASP A 122 6.14 26.74 5.47
N ASP A 123 6.11 28.07 5.58
CA ASP A 123 5.18 28.94 4.85
C ASP A 123 5.38 28.86 3.33
N ASP A 124 6.59 28.51 2.86
CA ASP A 124 6.89 28.32 1.44
C ASP A 124 6.22 27.05 0.87
N PHE A 125 5.96 26.05 1.73
CA PHE A 125 5.39 24.76 1.36
C PHE A 125 3.90 24.61 1.67
N CYS A 126 3.31 25.41 2.58
CA CYS A 126 1.87 25.39 2.84
C CYS A 126 1.04 26.07 1.74
N ASN A 127 1.27 25.63 0.51
CA ASN A 127 0.73 26.20 -0.71
C ASN A 127 -0.46 25.38 -1.23
N LYS A 128 -1.00 25.77 -2.39
CA LYS A 128 -2.14 25.08 -3.02
C LYS A 128 -1.85 23.61 -3.34
N LYS A 129 -0.59 23.21 -3.52
CA LYS A 129 -0.20 21.83 -3.84
C LYS A 129 -0.48 20.87 -2.68
N VAL A 130 -0.28 21.28 -1.43
CA VAL A 130 -0.60 20.48 -0.23
C VAL A 130 -2.11 20.28 -0.10
N LYS A 131 -2.90 21.33 -0.37
CA LYS A 131 -4.37 21.24 -0.36
C LYS A 131 -4.91 20.28 -1.42
N ASN A 132 -4.19 20.13 -2.53
CA ASN A 132 -4.52 19.22 -3.62
C ASN A 132 -3.82 17.85 -3.50
N ALA A 133 -3.16 17.57 -2.37
CA ALA A 133 -2.38 16.36 -2.22
C ALA A 133 -3.26 15.10 -2.36
N ILE A 134 -2.71 14.09 -3.02
CA ILE A 134 -3.36 12.80 -3.19
C ILE A 134 -2.51 11.71 -2.56
N THR A 135 -3.18 10.71 -1.96
CA THR A 135 -2.52 9.53 -1.42
C THR A 135 -2.68 8.35 -2.37
N ILE A 136 -1.56 7.72 -2.71
CA ILE A 136 -1.47 6.49 -3.48
C ILE A 136 -0.93 5.39 -2.56
N TYR A 137 -1.71 4.34 -2.39
CA TYR A 137 -1.32 3.09 -1.77
C TYR A 137 -0.74 2.16 -2.82
N LEU A 138 0.56 1.94 -2.74
CA LEU A 138 1.29 1.04 -3.59
C LEU A 138 1.20 -0.37 -3.02
N TYR A 139 1.00 -1.37 -3.87
CA TYR A 139 1.05 -2.76 -3.43
C TYR A 139 1.89 -3.60 -4.38
N CYS A 140 2.52 -4.61 -3.78
CA CYS A 140 3.28 -5.62 -4.50
C CYS A 140 2.31 -6.59 -5.18
N GLN A 141 2.50 -6.76 -6.49
CA GLN A 141 1.83 -7.82 -7.22
C GLN A 141 2.76 -9.04 -7.24
N SER A 142 2.29 -10.18 -6.74
CA SER A 142 3.10 -11.41 -6.67
C SER A 142 3.32 -12.10 -8.02
N GLY A 143 2.53 -11.74 -9.04
CA GLY A 143 2.47 -12.37 -10.34
C GLY A 143 1.55 -13.60 -10.37
N GLU A 144 0.89 -13.91 -9.26
CA GLU A 144 0.12 -15.13 -9.06
C GLU A 144 -1.39 -14.89 -9.20
N PRO A 145 -2.20 -15.93 -9.45
CA PRO A 145 -3.65 -15.80 -9.57
C PRO A 145 -4.34 -15.14 -8.37
N ILE A 146 -3.72 -15.17 -7.18
CA ILE A 146 -4.21 -14.52 -5.96
C ILE A 146 -4.27 -12.99 -6.09
N ASP A 147 -3.41 -12.37 -6.91
CA ASP A 147 -3.43 -10.93 -7.15
C ASP A 147 -4.76 -10.49 -7.79
N ASN A 148 -5.44 -11.39 -8.51
CA ASN A 148 -6.76 -11.12 -9.07
C ASN A 148 -7.82 -10.86 -7.98
N LEU A 149 -7.62 -11.37 -6.76
CA LEU A 149 -8.50 -11.04 -5.63
C LEU A 149 -8.35 -9.56 -5.27
N LEU A 150 -7.12 -9.06 -5.16
CA LEU A 150 -6.85 -7.64 -4.94
C LEU A 150 -7.45 -6.78 -6.05
N THR A 151 -7.16 -7.12 -7.31
CA THR A 151 -7.67 -6.38 -8.47
C THR A 151 -9.20 -6.32 -8.46
N LYS A 152 -9.89 -7.43 -8.17
CA LYS A 152 -11.35 -7.46 -8.06
C LYS A 152 -11.87 -6.59 -6.91
N VAL A 153 -11.24 -6.62 -5.74
CA VAL A 153 -11.71 -5.80 -4.61
C VAL A 153 -11.45 -4.30 -4.84
N PHE A 154 -10.33 -3.94 -5.47
CA PHE A 154 -10.05 -2.58 -5.90
C PHE A 154 -10.99 -2.11 -7.02
N ASP A 155 -11.29 -2.98 -7.98
CA ASP A 155 -12.23 -2.70 -9.08
C ASP A 155 -13.67 -2.51 -8.58
N LEU A 156 -14.11 -3.33 -7.61
CA LEU A 156 -15.43 -3.22 -6.97
C LEU A 156 -15.65 -1.85 -6.31
N LYS A 157 -14.58 -1.12 -5.96
CA LYS A 157 -14.66 0.25 -5.42
C LYS A 157 -14.78 1.37 -6.48
N LYS A 158 -15.06 1.09 -7.77
CA LYS A 158 -15.38 2.03 -8.89
C LYS A 158 -14.60 3.37 -8.93
N ALA A 159 -13.80 3.62 -9.98
CA ALA A 159 -13.22 4.90 -10.45
C ALA A 159 -12.48 5.81 -9.43
N LYS A 160 -13.12 6.24 -8.34
CA LYS A 160 -12.53 7.11 -7.30
C LYS A 160 -11.38 6.46 -6.51
N SER A 161 -11.29 5.13 -6.54
CA SER A 161 -10.31 4.32 -5.81
C SER A 161 -9.23 3.70 -6.71
N LYS A 162 -9.44 3.62 -8.04
CA LYS A 162 -8.49 3.00 -8.96
C LYS A 162 -7.15 3.72 -8.99
N ASP A 163 -7.18 5.04 -8.86
CA ASP A 163 -5.98 5.86 -8.81
C ASP A 163 -5.32 5.89 -7.42
N LYS A 164 -6.01 5.36 -6.39
CA LYS A 164 -5.51 5.31 -5.02
C LYS A 164 -4.82 4.00 -4.69
N PHE A 165 -5.15 2.89 -5.35
CA PHE A 165 -4.51 1.59 -5.11
C PHE A 165 -3.81 1.15 -6.39
N VAL A 166 -2.49 1.31 -6.42
CA VAL A 166 -1.71 1.14 -7.65
C VAL A 166 -0.77 -0.04 -7.47
N ALA A 167 -0.79 -0.96 -8.44
CA ALA A 167 0.20 -2.02 -8.48
C ALA A 167 1.56 -1.40 -8.76
N CYS A 168 2.60 -1.89 -8.09
CA CYS A 168 3.96 -1.39 -8.20
C CYS A 168 4.42 -1.09 -9.64
N LYS A 169 4.19 -2.04 -10.55
CA LYS A 169 4.56 -1.97 -11.97
C LYS A 169 3.87 -0.85 -12.76
N ASP A 170 2.72 -0.39 -12.29
CA ASP A 170 1.88 0.60 -12.97
C ASP A 170 2.12 2.02 -12.44
N LEU A 171 2.97 2.20 -11.42
CA LEU A 171 3.22 3.49 -10.76
C LEU A 171 3.65 4.56 -11.75
N ILE A 172 4.71 4.31 -12.52
CA ILE A 172 5.26 5.29 -13.49
C ILE A 172 4.18 5.74 -14.48
N LYS A 173 3.40 4.79 -15.01
CA LYS A 173 2.31 5.10 -15.95
C LYS A 173 1.19 5.93 -15.33
N ILE A 174 0.93 5.77 -14.04
CA ILE A 174 -0.07 6.55 -13.30
C ILE A 174 0.45 7.96 -12.99
N LEU A 175 1.73 8.09 -12.64
CA LEU A 175 2.40 9.38 -12.50
C LEU A 175 2.37 10.14 -13.85
N GLU A 176 2.80 9.45 -14.93
CA GLU A 176 2.58 9.70 -16.36
C GLU A 176 1.32 10.54 -16.66
N LYS A 177 0.19 9.94 -16.29
CA LYS A 177 -1.15 10.47 -16.56
C LYS A 177 -1.55 11.64 -15.66
N LYS A 178 -0.91 11.77 -14.49
CA LYS A 178 -1.22 12.80 -13.49
C LYS A 178 -0.39 14.07 -13.65
N GLY A 179 0.51 14.11 -14.62
CA GLY A 179 1.43 15.22 -14.84
C GLY A 179 2.62 15.20 -13.88
N CYS A 180 3.04 13.99 -13.52
CA CYS A 180 4.27 13.69 -12.81
C CYS A 180 4.97 12.55 -13.58
#